data_AF-A0A2H5WV45-F1
#
_entry.id   AF-A0A2H5WV45-F1
#
_cell.length_a   1.000
_cell.length_b   1.000
_cell.length_c   1.000
_cell.angle_alpha   90.00
_cell.angle_beta   90.00
_cell.angle_gamma   90.00
#
_symmetry.space_group_name_H-M   'P 1'
#
loop_
_entity.id
_entity.type
_entity.pdbx_description
1 polymer ?
#
loop_
_entity_poly.entity_id
_entity_poly.type
_entity_poly.pdbx_seq_one_letter_code
_entity_poly.pdbx_strand_id
1 'polypeptide(L)'
;MHIKFSVKLMKSRMPFLIVFIIAFILFLFFIYLKIFDSEHSSRPDKERQELIIQKATTLGDALRRYVKQHEHLPPANRWEQSLKPFLPRSFTFDIPSEPGQLPRRFAMNSRLSALPVRDVPSPYWEQVVFFESTNLQPSAADEMRSLPLEDQSKGFVVVYADGVPEYISAERMHTFLIKYGIKR
;
A
#
# COMPACT_ATOMS: atom_id res chain seq x y z
N MET A 1 13.02 -8.97 -78.26
CA MET A 1 13.47 -8.03 -77.22
C MET A 1 12.84 -8.45 -75.90
N HIS A 2 13.67 -8.59 -74.87
CA HIS A 2 13.50 -9.44 -73.68
C HIS A 2 12.49 -8.92 -72.63
N ILE A 3 11.43 -9.68 -72.33
CA ILE A 3 10.67 -9.58 -71.07
C ILE A 3 10.40 -11.01 -70.56
N LYS A 4 11.43 -11.67 -70.03
CA LYS A 4 11.29 -13.02 -69.42
C LYS A 4 12.03 -13.19 -68.08
N PHE A 5 12.55 -12.10 -67.51
CA PHE A 5 13.39 -12.15 -66.29
C PHE A 5 12.67 -11.78 -64.98
N SER A 6 11.45 -11.25 -65.02
CA SER A 6 10.84 -10.66 -63.80
C SER A 6 10.14 -11.67 -62.87
N VAL A 7 9.59 -12.76 -63.39
CA VAL A 7 8.74 -13.68 -62.58
C VAL A 7 9.57 -14.66 -61.74
N LYS A 8 10.82 -14.95 -62.12
CA LYS A 8 11.66 -15.94 -61.41
C LYS A 8 12.27 -15.40 -60.11
N LEU A 9 12.35 -14.07 -59.94
CA LEU A 9 12.90 -13.44 -58.73
C LEU A 9 11.86 -13.31 -57.59
N MET A 10 10.56 -13.34 -57.88
CA MET A 10 9.51 -13.22 -56.85
C MET A 10 9.24 -14.52 -56.08
N LYS A 11 9.58 -15.69 -56.65
CA LYS A 11 9.32 -16.99 -56.01
C LYS A 11 10.31 -17.33 -54.88
N SER A 12 11.49 -16.70 -54.86
CA SER A 12 12.54 -16.93 -53.85
C SER A 12 12.37 -16.07 -52.59
N ARG A 13 11.65 -14.94 -52.67
CA ARG A 13 11.45 -14.01 -51.53
C ARG A 13 10.17 -14.25 -50.72
N MET A 14 9.19 -14.98 -51.27
CA MET A 14 7.96 -15.33 -50.56
C MET A 14 8.16 -16.12 -49.25
N PRO A 15 9.03 -17.15 -49.16
CA PRO A 15 9.20 -17.87 -47.90
C PRO A 15 9.78 -16.98 -46.79
N PHE A 16 10.68 -16.05 -47.14
CA PHE A 16 11.24 -15.10 -46.18
C PHE A 16 10.19 -14.11 -45.64
N LEU A 17 9.28 -13.64 -46.50
CA LEU A 17 8.19 -12.75 -46.08
C LEU A 17 7.24 -13.45 -45.10
N ILE A 18 6.90 -14.72 -45.37
CA ILE A 18 6.04 -15.53 -44.51
C ILE A 18 6.69 -15.77 -43.15
N VAL A 19 7.98 -16.12 -43.11
CA VAL A 19 8.73 -16.31 -41.85
C VAL A 19 8.79 -15.01 -41.05
N PHE A 20 9.00 -13.87 -41.71
CA PHE A 20 9.03 -12.57 -41.03
C PHE A 20 7.67 -12.20 -40.43
N ILE A 21 6.58 -12.45 -41.15
CA ILE A 21 5.21 -12.23 -40.64
C ILE A 21 4.94 -13.12 -39.43
N ILE A 22 5.31 -14.41 -39.48
CA ILE A 22 5.13 -15.34 -38.35
C ILE A 22 5.94 -14.87 -37.13
N ALA A 23 7.20 -14.50 -37.33
CA ALA A 23 8.05 -13.99 -36.25
C ALA A 23 7.49 -12.71 -35.62
N PHE A 24 6.95 -11.80 -36.44
CA PHE A 24 6.34 -10.56 -35.97
C PHE A 24 5.04 -10.82 -35.17
N ILE A 25 4.19 -11.75 -35.63
CA ILE A 25 2.99 -12.14 -34.89
C ILE A 25 3.36 -12.76 -33.53
N LEU A 26 4.35 -13.65 -33.50
CA LEU A 26 4.83 -14.25 -32.25
C LEU A 26 5.40 -13.20 -31.30
N PHE A 27 6.16 -12.23 -31.82
CA PHE A 27 6.70 -11.12 -31.04
C PHE A 27 5.60 -10.25 -30.42
N LEU A 28 4.58 -9.86 -31.20
CA LEU A 28 3.42 -9.12 -30.69
C LEU A 28 2.64 -9.93 -29.65
N PHE A 29 2.48 -11.24 -29.86
CA PHE A 29 1.84 -12.13 -28.89
C PHE A 29 2.60 -12.21 -27.56
N PHE A 30 3.94 -12.29 -27.60
CA PHE A 30 4.77 -12.26 -26.39
C PHE A 30 4.69 -10.93 -25.65
N ILE A 31 4.64 -9.80 -26.35
CA ILE A 31 4.41 -8.48 -25.73
C ILE A 31 3.02 -8.43 -25.09
N TYR A 32 2.00 -8.89 -25.80
CA TYR A 32 0.63 -8.92 -25.30
C TYR A 32 0.53 -9.78 -24.03
N LEU A 33 1.11 -10.98 -24.01
CA LEU A 33 1.14 -11.84 -22.83
C LEU A 33 1.83 -11.16 -21.64
N LYS A 34 2.97 -10.49 -21.85
CA LYS A 34 3.67 -9.77 -20.77
C LYS A 34 2.84 -8.62 -20.20
N ILE A 35 2.15 -7.86 -21.05
CA ILE A 35 1.29 -6.75 -20.62
C ILE A 35 0.08 -7.30 -19.86
N PHE A 36 -0.55 -8.36 -20.38
CA PHE A 36 -1.73 -8.98 -19.79
C PHE A 36 -1.43 -9.56 -18.39
N ASP A 37 -0.30 -10.23 -18.23
CA ASP A 37 0.13 -10.82 -16.96
C ASP A 37 0.51 -9.76 -15.91
N SER A 38 1.15 -8.67 -16.35
CA SER A 38 1.46 -7.50 -15.50
C SER A 38 0.20 -6.78 -15.01
N GLU A 39 -0.84 -6.68 -15.84
CA GLU A 39 -2.06 -5.97 -15.47
C GLU A 39 -2.93 -6.79 -14.51
N HIS A 40 -2.99 -8.11 -14.68
CA HIS A 40 -3.74 -9.00 -13.79
C HIS A 40 -3.08 -9.17 -12.42
N SER A 41 -1.75 -9.29 -12.36
CA SER A 41 -1.01 -9.38 -11.09
C SER A 41 -1.12 -8.10 -10.25
N SER A 42 -1.25 -6.93 -10.89
CA SER A 42 -1.28 -5.64 -10.19
C SER A 42 -2.66 -5.21 -9.67
N ARG A 43 -3.75 -5.84 -10.10
CA ARG A 43 -5.12 -5.45 -9.71
C ARG A 43 -5.47 -5.82 -8.25
N PRO A 44 -5.25 -7.07 -7.78
CA PRO A 44 -5.55 -7.44 -6.40
C PRO A 44 -4.82 -6.59 -5.36
N ASP A 45 -3.55 -6.27 -5.63
CA ASP A 45 -2.75 -5.44 -4.72
C ASP A 45 -3.27 -3.99 -4.65
N LYS A 46 -3.77 -3.43 -5.77
CA LYS A 46 -4.39 -2.09 -5.79
C LYS A 46 -5.72 -2.04 -5.06
N GLU A 47 -6.61 -3.00 -5.32
CA GLU A 47 -7.91 -3.08 -4.63
C GLU A 47 -7.72 -3.24 -3.12
N ARG A 48 -6.77 -4.08 -2.70
CA ARG A 48 -6.41 -4.23 -1.30
C ARG A 48 -5.87 -2.93 -0.72
N GLN A 49 -4.92 -2.28 -1.39
CA GLN A 49 -4.36 -1.01 -0.94
C GLN A 49 -5.48 0.03 -0.74
N GLU A 50 -6.44 0.12 -1.66
CA GLU A 50 -7.60 1.00 -1.56
C GLU A 50 -8.45 0.69 -0.33
N LEU A 51 -8.72 -0.60 -0.04
CA LEU A 51 -9.47 -1.02 1.15
C LEU A 51 -8.74 -0.64 2.45
N ILE A 52 -7.42 -0.83 2.52
CA ILE A 52 -6.63 -0.47 3.71
C ILE A 52 -6.63 1.04 3.91
N ILE A 53 -6.44 1.80 2.83
CA ILE A 53 -6.53 3.27 2.87
C ILE A 53 -7.91 3.70 3.33
N GLN A 54 -9.00 3.13 2.81
CA GLN A 54 -10.36 3.46 3.22
C GLN A 54 -10.59 3.20 4.73
N LYS A 55 -10.09 2.09 5.25
CA LYS A 55 -10.14 1.80 6.69
C LYS A 55 -9.32 2.82 7.49
N ALA A 56 -8.13 3.16 7.01
CA ALA A 56 -7.27 4.15 7.64
C ALA A 56 -7.88 5.56 7.60
N THR A 57 -8.57 5.94 6.52
CA THR A 57 -9.36 7.18 6.43
C THR A 57 -10.44 7.18 7.51
N THR A 58 -11.20 6.09 7.63
CA THR A 58 -12.25 5.98 8.66
C THR A 58 -11.67 6.09 10.08
N LEU A 59 -10.50 5.50 10.31
CA LEU A 59 -9.77 5.60 11.58
C LEU A 59 -9.27 7.03 11.85
N GLY A 60 -8.72 7.70 10.83
CA GLY A 60 -8.27 9.09 10.91
C GLY A 60 -9.42 10.08 11.15
N ASP A 61 -10.57 9.86 10.53
CA ASP A 61 -11.80 10.61 10.79
C ASP A 61 -12.25 10.47 12.25
N ALA A 62 -12.20 9.25 12.80
CA ALA A 62 -12.50 8.99 14.20
C ALA A 62 -11.49 9.68 15.13
N LEU A 63 -10.21 9.66 14.80
CA LEU A 63 -9.17 10.40 15.52
C LEU A 63 -9.45 11.89 15.56
N ARG A 64 -9.75 12.52 14.41
CA ARG A 64 -10.08 13.95 14.36
C ARG A 64 -11.26 14.30 15.25
N ARG A 65 -12.31 13.47 15.25
CA ARG A 65 -13.49 13.68 16.11
C ARG A 65 -13.14 13.54 17.60
N TYR A 66 -12.37 12.52 17.95
CA TYR A 66 -11.88 12.31 19.31
C TYR A 66 -11.06 13.50 19.80
N VAL A 67 -10.07 13.92 19.01
CA VAL A 67 -9.17 15.03 19.35
C VAL A 67 -9.94 16.35 19.48
N LYS A 68 -10.90 16.61 18.59
CA LYS A 68 -11.77 17.80 18.69
C LYS A 68 -12.57 17.83 19.99
N GLN A 69 -12.96 16.69 20.54
CA GLN A 69 -13.76 16.59 21.76
C GLN A 69 -12.90 16.58 23.04
N HIS A 70 -11.69 16.02 22.99
CA HIS A 70 -10.87 15.76 24.18
C HIS A 70 -9.59 16.60 24.26
N GLU A 71 -9.18 17.28 23.18
CA GLU A 71 -7.96 18.10 23.10
C GLU A 71 -6.64 17.36 23.41
N HIS A 72 -6.67 16.03 23.38
CA HIS A 72 -5.51 15.16 23.50
C HIS A 72 -5.65 13.93 22.59
N LEU A 73 -4.55 13.25 22.33
CA LEU A 73 -4.52 11.97 21.61
C LEU A 73 -5.05 10.84 22.50
N PRO A 74 -5.51 9.71 21.93
CA PRO A 74 -6.02 8.60 22.74
C PRO A 74 -4.91 7.97 23.60
N PRO A 75 -5.26 7.39 24.76
CA PRO A 75 -4.31 6.63 25.57
C PRO A 75 -3.96 5.29 24.91
N ALA A 76 -2.67 4.97 24.80
CA ALA A 76 -2.16 3.80 24.08
C ALA A 76 -2.72 2.45 24.58
N ASN A 77 -2.98 2.29 25.87
CA ASN A 77 -3.48 1.02 26.41
C ASN A 77 -4.98 0.75 26.13
N ARG A 78 -5.73 1.73 25.60
CA ARG A 78 -7.17 1.62 25.37
C ARG A 78 -7.65 2.48 24.19
N TRP A 79 -6.79 2.73 23.21
CA TRP A 79 -7.08 3.65 22.11
C TRP A 79 -8.25 3.14 21.26
N GLU A 80 -8.39 1.82 21.06
CA GLU A 80 -9.50 1.25 20.31
C GLU A 80 -10.85 1.53 21.00
N GLN A 81 -10.90 1.34 22.33
CA GLN A 81 -12.09 1.63 23.12
C GLN A 81 -12.42 3.12 23.09
N SER A 82 -11.40 3.97 23.12
CA SER A 82 -11.53 5.43 23.11
C SER A 82 -12.09 5.93 21.77
N LEU A 83 -11.71 5.31 20.65
CA LEU A 83 -12.19 5.67 19.32
C LEU A 83 -13.53 5.03 18.93
N LYS A 84 -13.91 3.92 19.57
CA LYS A 84 -15.12 3.16 19.27
C LYS A 84 -16.41 4.00 19.15
N PRO A 85 -16.65 5.04 19.98
CA PRO A 85 -17.84 5.90 19.83
C PRO A 85 -17.89 6.70 18.52
N PHE A 86 -16.74 6.93 17.88
CA PHE A 86 -16.62 7.72 16.65
C PHE A 86 -16.54 6.87 15.38
N LEU A 87 -16.50 5.54 15.54
CA LEU A 87 -16.36 4.57 14.46
C LEU A 87 -17.71 3.93 14.08
N PRO A 88 -17.88 3.47 12.84
CA PRO A 88 -19.00 2.62 12.46
C PRO A 88 -19.07 1.36 13.33
N ARG A 89 -20.28 0.87 13.63
CA ARG A 89 -20.47 -0.34 14.46
C ARG A 89 -19.79 -1.59 13.90
N SER A 90 -19.67 -1.68 12.57
CA SER A 90 -19.04 -2.78 11.85
C SER A 90 -17.52 -2.62 11.70
N PHE A 91 -16.94 -1.51 12.17
CA PHE A 91 -15.53 -1.26 12.00
C PHE A 91 -14.69 -2.26 12.82
N THR A 92 -13.74 -2.90 12.14
CA THR A 92 -12.71 -3.72 12.76
C THR A 92 -11.35 -3.07 12.56
N PHE A 93 -10.46 -3.18 13.55
CA PHE A 93 -9.09 -2.67 13.42
C PHE A 93 -8.16 -3.63 12.67
N ASP A 94 -8.64 -4.85 12.38
CA ASP A 94 -7.92 -5.85 11.58
C ASP A 94 -7.83 -5.44 10.11
N ILE A 95 -6.69 -5.75 9.50
CA ILE A 95 -6.38 -5.43 8.11
C ILE A 95 -6.63 -6.69 7.26
N PRO A 96 -7.41 -6.58 6.17
CA PRO A 96 -7.61 -7.69 5.26
C PRO A 96 -6.28 -8.28 4.76
N SER A 97 -6.13 -9.59 4.92
CA SER A 97 -4.92 -10.35 4.56
C SER A 97 -5.32 -11.47 3.59
N GLU A 98 -4.51 -11.69 2.55
CA GLU A 98 -4.72 -12.81 1.62
C GLU A 98 -4.23 -14.14 2.22
N PRO A 99 -4.68 -15.29 1.70
CA PRO A 99 -4.11 -16.59 2.06
C PRO A 99 -2.58 -16.59 1.88
N GLY A 100 -1.85 -16.96 2.95
CA GLY A 100 -0.38 -16.98 2.95
C GLY A 100 0.29 -15.68 3.39
N GLN A 101 -0.47 -14.59 3.62
CA GLN A 101 0.06 -13.38 4.24
C GLN A 101 -0.03 -13.44 5.76
N LEU A 102 0.94 -12.82 6.43
CA LEU A 102 0.85 -12.61 7.87
C LEU A 102 -0.31 -11.67 8.18
N PRO A 103 -1.17 -12.01 9.16
CA PRO A 103 -2.23 -11.12 9.60
C PRO A 103 -1.65 -9.80 10.10
N ARG A 104 -2.39 -8.70 9.87
CA ARG A 104 -2.03 -7.36 10.32
C ARG A 104 -3.21 -6.67 10.99
N ARG A 105 -2.93 -5.70 11.85
CA ARG A 105 -3.91 -4.85 12.52
C ARG A 105 -3.36 -3.43 12.62
N PHE A 106 -4.20 -2.42 12.83
CA PHE A 106 -3.69 -1.11 13.24
C PHE A 106 -3.16 -1.15 14.67
N ALA A 107 -2.04 -0.48 14.92
CA ALA A 107 -1.48 -0.19 16.23
C ALA A 107 -1.27 1.32 16.42
N MET A 108 -1.11 1.75 17.66
CA MET A 108 -0.85 3.16 18.00
C MET A 108 0.64 3.40 18.30
N ASN A 109 1.17 4.54 17.88
CA ASN A 109 2.48 5.01 18.31
C ASN A 109 2.45 5.39 19.80
N SER A 110 3.10 4.60 20.64
CA SER A 110 3.06 4.78 22.09
C SER A 110 3.70 6.09 22.56
N ARG A 111 4.60 6.68 21.77
CA ARG A 111 5.20 8.00 22.08
C ARG A 111 4.19 9.13 22.08
N LEU A 112 3.06 8.94 21.39
CA LEU A 112 1.99 9.94 21.28
C LEU A 112 0.82 9.67 22.23
N SER A 113 0.95 8.66 23.10
CA SER A 113 -0.11 8.24 24.03
C SER A 113 -0.56 9.38 24.93
N ALA A 114 -1.86 9.70 24.90
CA ALA A 114 -2.48 10.68 25.79
C ALA A 114 -1.85 12.09 25.76
N LEU A 115 -1.02 12.40 24.75
CA LEU A 115 -0.41 13.71 24.63
C LEU A 115 -1.50 14.76 24.33
N PRO A 116 -1.54 15.88 25.07
CA PRO A 116 -2.32 17.04 24.66
C PRO A 116 -1.91 17.47 23.25
N VAL A 117 -2.86 17.93 22.43
CA VAL A 117 -2.60 18.32 21.03
C VAL A 117 -1.49 19.36 20.92
N ARG A 118 -1.47 20.32 21.85
CA ARG A 118 -0.44 21.37 21.93
C ARG A 118 0.98 20.85 22.23
N ASP A 119 1.09 19.66 22.80
CA ASP A 119 2.35 19.03 23.20
C ASP A 119 2.80 17.97 22.17
N VAL A 120 2.01 17.72 21.13
CA VAL A 120 2.40 16.87 20.01
C VAL A 120 3.54 17.56 19.23
N PRO A 121 4.63 16.84 18.90
CA PRO A 121 5.78 17.44 18.22
C PRO A 121 5.40 18.13 16.90
N SER A 122 6.03 19.28 16.64
CA SER A 122 5.88 20.00 15.37
C SER A 122 6.81 19.40 14.30
N PRO A 123 6.37 19.29 13.04
CA PRO A 123 5.02 19.62 12.55
C PRO A 123 3.98 18.55 12.91
N TYR A 124 2.80 19.00 13.36
CA TYR A 124 1.70 18.15 13.82
C TYR A 124 1.25 17.16 12.74
N TRP A 125 1.10 17.63 11.50
CA TRP A 125 0.66 16.82 10.34
C TRP A 125 1.68 15.75 9.90
N GLU A 126 2.87 15.69 10.50
CA GLU A 126 3.85 14.64 10.22
C GLU A 126 3.99 13.63 11.36
N GLN A 127 3.23 13.77 12.44
CA GLN A 127 3.33 12.83 13.56
C GLN A 127 2.46 11.60 13.31
N VAL A 128 3.08 10.42 13.18
CA VAL A 128 2.36 9.16 12.95
C VAL A 128 1.70 8.69 14.24
N VAL A 129 0.37 8.64 14.25
CA VAL A 129 -0.44 8.18 15.39
C VAL A 129 -0.82 6.72 15.27
N PHE A 130 -1.29 6.28 14.10
CA PHE A 130 -1.57 4.87 13.84
C PHE A 130 -0.74 4.33 12.68
N PHE A 131 -0.43 3.04 12.71
CA PHE A 131 0.33 2.36 11.68
C PHE A 131 -0.13 0.91 11.54
N GLU A 132 0.04 0.30 10.37
CA GLU A 132 -0.10 -1.15 10.23
C GLU A 132 0.92 -1.88 11.09
N SER A 133 0.48 -2.93 11.77
CA SER A 133 1.29 -3.68 12.72
C SER A 133 1.09 -5.19 12.57
N THR A 134 2.17 -5.91 12.83
CA THR A 134 2.19 -7.38 13.00
C THR A 134 1.80 -7.80 14.43
N ASN A 135 1.70 -6.86 15.37
CA ASN A 135 1.20 -7.11 16.70
C ASN A 135 -0.34 -7.13 16.68
N LEU A 136 -0.91 -8.33 16.86
CA LEU A 136 -2.35 -8.57 16.76
C LEU A 136 -3.12 -8.28 18.05
N GLN A 137 -2.45 -7.83 19.11
CA GLN A 137 -3.11 -7.55 20.38
C GLN A 137 -4.09 -6.37 20.23
N PRO A 138 -5.30 -6.45 20.82
CA PRO A 138 -6.20 -5.30 20.89
C PRO A 138 -5.53 -4.12 21.57
N SER A 139 -5.70 -2.93 20.99
CA SER A 139 -5.01 -1.71 21.43
C SER A 139 -3.49 -1.86 21.49
N ALA A 140 -2.90 -2.67 20.59
CA ALA A 140 -1.45 -2.73 20.43
C ALA A 140 -0.88 -1.32 20.29
N ALA A 141 0.21 -1.06 21.00
CA ALA A 141 0.92 0.20 20.95
C ALA A 141 2.40 0.00 21.21
N ASP A 142 3.23 0.58 20.37
CA ASP A 142 4.68 0.59 20.50
C ASP A 142 5.28 1.77 19.74
N GLU A 143 6.60 1.90 19.75
CA GLU A 143 7.31 2.98 19.05
C GLU A 143 7.51 2.69 17.55
N MET A 144 6.47 2.20 16.87
CA MET A 144 6.49 1.75 15.47
C MET A 144 7.46 0.59 15.18
N ARG A 145 7.72 -0.25 16.18
CA ARG A 145 8.64 -1.41 16.08
C ARG A 145 7.99 -2.61 15.41
N SER A 146 6.67 -2.71 15.48
CA SER A 146 5.89 -3.83 14.93
C SER A 146 5.42 -3.60 13.49
N LEU A 147 5.95 -2.58 12.79
CA LEU A 147 5.69 -2.36 11.37
C LEU A 147 5.95 -3.64 10.54
N PRO A 148 5.14 -3.93 9.51
CA PRO A 148 5.22 -5.17 8.72
C PRO A 148 6.35 -5.15 7.68
N LEU A 149 7.58 -4.83 8.09
CA LEU A 149 8.72 -4.65 7.17
C LEU A 149 9.35 -5.98 6.69
N GLU A 150 8.82 -7.13 7.09
CA GLU A 150 9.23 -8.44 6.53
C GLU A 150 8.67 -8.65 5.13
N ASP A 151 7.51 -8.07 4.84
CA ASP A 151 6.90 -8.07 3.52
C ASP A 151 7.38 -6.85 2.72
N GLN A 152 8.69 -6.75 2.48
CA GLN A 152 9.31 -5.59 1.82
C GLN A 152 8.76 -5.31 0.42
N SER A 153 8.08 -6.30 -0.17
CA SER A 153 7.42 -6.17 -1.47
C SER A 153 6.13 -5.37 -1.43
N LYS A 154 5.50 -5.26 -0.26
CA LYS A 154 4.21 -4.60 -0.07
C LYS A 154 4.39 -3.46 0.93
N GLY A 155 4.01 -2.25 0.53
CA GLY A 155 4.04 -1.09 1.40
C GLY A 155 3.12 -1.23 2.62
N PHE A 156 2.97 -0.14 3.36
CA PHE A 156 2.08 -0.09 4.53
C PHE A 156 1.43 1.27 4.66
N VAL A 157 0.28 1.31 5.32
CA VAL A 157 -0.46 2.53 5.63
C VAL A 157 -0.13 3.05 7.03
N VAL A 158 -0.01 4.37 7.13
CA VAL A 158 0.07 5.11 8.39
C VAL A 158 -1.06 6.12 8.47
N VAL A 159 -1.39 6.59 9.67
CA VAL A 159 -2.34 7.68 9.91
C VAL A 159 -1.64 8.74 10.76
N TYR A 160 -1.59 9.96 10.25
CA TYR A 160 -0.99 11.10 10.92
C TYR A 160 -1.90 11.70 11.99
N ALA A 161 -1.35 12.60 12.81
CA ALA A 161 -2.09 13.23 13.91
C ALA A 161 -3.23 14.14 13.44
N ASP A 162 -3.15 14.67 12.22
CA ASP A 162 -4.26 15.35 11.54
C ASP A 162 -5.32 14.36 10.98
N GLY A 163 -5.13 13.06 11.19
CA GLY A 163 -6.01 12.00 10.72
C GLY A 163 -5.92 11.75 9.22
N VAL A 164 -4.91 12.28 8.52
CA VAL A 164 -4.68 11.96 7.10
C VAL A 164 -3.95 10.62 7.01
N PRO A 165 -4.51 9.63 6.29
CA PRO A 165 -3.79 8.39 6.03
C PRO A 165 -2.79 8.57 4.88
N GLU A 166 -1.68 7.85 4.92
CA GLU A 166 -0.72 7.78 3.83
C GLU A 166 -0.27 6.34 3.61
N TYR A 167 -0.22 5.94 2.34
CA TYR A 167 0.42 4.71 1.93
C TYR A 167 1.91 4.94 1.67
N ILE A 168 2.75 4.22 2.40
CA ILE A 168 4.19 4.20 2.25
C ILE A 168 4.53 3.03 1.33
N SER A 169 4.90 3.32 0.09
CA SER A 169 5.31 2.29 -0.87
C SER A 169 6.61 1.60 -0.43
N ALA A 170 6.86 0.42 -0.98
CA ALA A 170 8.11 -0.31 -0.79
C ALA A 170 9.34 0.56 -1.09
N GLU A 171 9.30 1.39 -2.15
CA GLU A 171 10.43 2.26 -2.50
C GLU A 171 10.65 3.38 -1.46
N ARG A 172 9.57 3.86 -0.82
CA ARG A 172 9.63 4.94 0.17
C ARG A 172 9.88 4.46 1.59
N MET A 173 9.79 3.15 1.84
CA MET A 173 9.94 2.56 3.16
C MET A 173 11.28 2.93 3.80
N HIS A 174 12.40 2.86 3.08
CA HIS A 174 13.71 3.20 3.65
C HIS A 174 13.78 4.66 4.13
N THR A 175 13.33 5.59 3.29
CA THR A 175 13.27 7.02 3.64
C THR A 175 12.36 7.27 4.83
N PHE A 176 11.21 6.58 4.90
CA PHE A 176 10.30 6.64 6.02
C PHE A 176 10.98 6.18 7.33
N LEU A 177 11.65 5.03 7.32
CA LEU A 177 12.32 4.50 8.51
C LEU A 177 13.42 5.44 9.02
N ILE A 178 14.21 6.05 8.11
CA ILE A 178 15.21 7.06 8.47
C ILE A 178 14.54 8.28 9.10
N LYS A 179 13.48 8.82 8.47
CA LYS A 179 12.76 10.01 8.96
C LYS A 179 12.29 9.84 10.40
N TYR A 180 11.76 8.67 10.75
CA TYR A 180 11.23 8.39 12.09
C TYR A 180 12.24 7.73 13.04
N GLY A 181 13.51 7.60 12.63
CA GLY A 181 14.57 7.03 13.45
C GLY A 181 14.31 5.58 13.86
N ILE A 182 13.57 4.82 13.04
CA ILE A 182 13.23 3.42 13.31
C ILE A 182 14.43 2.58 12.91
N LYS A 183 15.21 2.16 13.91
CA LYS A 183 16.36 1.28 13.73
C LYS A 183 15.90 -0.17 13.81
N ARG A 184 16.40 -1.00 12.89
CA ARG A 184 16.42 -2.46 13.01
C ARG A 184 17.78 -2.90 13.51
#